data_AF-A0A9L0SLN1-F1
#
_entry.id   AF-A0A9L0SLN1-F1
#
_cell.length_a   1.000
_cell.length_b   1.000
_cell.length_c   1.000
_cell.angle_alpha   90.00
_cell.angle_beta   90.00
_cell.angle_gamma   90.00
#
_symmetry.space_group_name_H-M   'P 1'
#
loop_
_entity.id
_entity.type
_entity.pdbx_description
1 polymer ?
#
loop_
_entity_poly.entity_id
_entity_poly.type
_entity_poly.pdbx_seq_one_letter_code
_entity_poly.pdbx_strand_id
1 'polypeptide(L)'
;MAEGQVLVLDGRGHLLGRLAAIVAKQVLLGRKVVVVRCEGINISGNFYRNKLKYLAFLRKRMNTNPSRGPYHFRAPSRIFWRTVRGMLPHKTKRGQAALDRLKVFDGIPPPYDKKKRMVVPAALKVVRLKPTRKVSELQPLWRRRGRKRPKSITGRKSSSRGYGNRLKRTWRRKLTDTQRSSRPTDSWSEPNKTDC
;
A
#
# COMPACT_ATOMS: atom_id res chain seq x y z
N MET A 1 -1.31 25.39 3.13
CA MET A 1 -0.25 24.75 3.93
C MET A 1 -0.52 23.25 3.94
N ALA A 2 0.36 22.41 3.37
CA ALA A 2 0.12 20.97 3.32
C ALA A 2 0.63 20.35 4.63
N GLU A 3 -0.31 20.00 5.50
CA GLU A 3 -0.11 19.45 6.85
C GLU A 3 1.01 18.40 6.91
N GLY A 4 1.87 18.53 7.93
CA GLY A 4 3.11 17.76 8.12
C GLY A 4 2.95 16.24 8.33
N GLN A 5 1.79 15.67 8.04
CA GLN A 5 1.53 14.25 8.19
C GLN A 5 1.93 13.45 6.94
N VAL A 6 2.67 12.36 7.16
CA VAL A 6 3.09 11.45 6.09
C VAL A 6 1.89 10.65 5.58
N LEU A 7 1.58 10.79 4.29
CA LEU A 7 0.51 10.02 3.64
C LEU A 7 1.00 8.59 3.36
N VAL A 8 0.52 7.61 4.13
CA VAL A 8 0.83 6.19 3.93
C VAL A 8 -0.26 5.55 3.07
N LEU A 9 0.10 5.03 1.90
CA LEU A 9 -0.81 4.39 0.95
C LEU A 9 -0.56 2.87 0.89
N ASP A 10 -1.62 2.08 0.94
CA ASP A 10 -1.55 0.63 0.65
C ASP A 10 -1.63 0.40 -0.87
N GLY A 11 -0.56 -0.13 -1.47
CA GLY A 11 -0.51 -0.44 -2.89
C GLY A 11 -1.35 -1.65 -3.32
N ARG A 12 -1.82 -2.48 -2.37
CA ARG A 12 -2.60 -3.69 -2.70
C ARG A 12 -3.87 -3.33 -3.46
N GLY A 13 -4.12 -4.02 -4.58
CA GLY A 13 -5.38 -3.88 -5.31
C GLY A 13 -5.48 -2.61 -6.15
N HIS A 14 -4.45 -1.76 -6.19
CA HIS A 14 -4.43 -0.54 -6.99
C HIS A 14 -3.84 -0.78 -8.38
N LEU A 15 -4.26 0.01 -9.36
CA LEU A 15 -3.72 -0.03 -10.71
C LEU A 15 -2.45 0.83 -10.81
N LEU A 16 -1.35 0.24 -11.29
CA LEU A 16 0.00 0.81 -11.34
C LEU A 16 0.03 2.26 -11.84
N GLY A 17 -0.48 2.51 -13.04
CA GLY A 17 -0.45 3.84 -13.67
C GLY A 17 -1.35 4.85 -12.98
N ARG A 18 -2.56 4.44 -12.57
CA ARG A 18 -3.52 5.33 -11.91
C ARG A 18 -3.03 5.77 -10.53
N LEU A 19 -2.46 4.85 -9.76
CA LEU A 19 -1.88 5.17 -8.46
C LEU A 19 -0.66 6.08 -8.65
N ALA A 20 0.21 5.77 -9.62
CA ALA A 20 1.41 6.57 -9.88
C ALA A 20 1.09 8.02 -10.25
N ALA A 21 0.07 8.27 -11.07
CA ALA A 21 -0.33 9.62 -11.47
C ALA A 21 -0.79 10.47 -10.28
N ILE A 22 -1.63 9.89 -9.41
CA ILE A 22 -2.13 10.58 -8.21
C ILE A 22 -0.97 10.86 -7.26
N VAL A 23 -0.10 9.86 -7.02
CA VAL A 23 1.09 10.03 -6.17
C VAL A 23 2.02 11.11 -6.73
N ALA A 24 2.29 11.13 -8.04
CA ALA A 24 3.14 12.14 -8.67
C ALA A 24 2.62 13.57 -8.41
N LYS A 25 1.31 13.80 -8.58
CA LYS A 25 0.72 15.12 -8.32
C LYS A 25 0.83 15.53 -6.86
N GLN A 26 0.53 14.62 -5.92
CA GLN A 26 0.61 14.91 -4.48
C GLN A 26 2.03 15.28 -4.04
N VAL A 27 3.02 14.60 -4.60
CA VAL A 27 4.43 14.82 -4.29
C VAL A 27 4.95 16.15 -4.88
N LEU A 28 4.44 16.57 -6.04
CA LEU A 28 4.71 17.90 -6.62
C LEU A 28 4.08 19.04 -5.82
N LEU A 29 2.93 18.80 -5.20
CA LEU A 29 2.28 19.73 -4.26
C LEU A 29 3.01 19.82 -2.90
N GLY A 30 4.05 19.02 -2.70
CA GLY A 30 4.89 19.07 -1.49
C GLY A 30 4.55 18.05 -0.41
N ARG A 31 3.57 17.16 -0.64
CA ARG A 31 3.22 16.12 0.35
C ARG A 31 4.27 15.01 0.41
N LYS A 32 4.58 14.53 1.62
CA LYS A 32 5.40 13.34 1.85
C LYS A 32 4.54 12.10 1.72
N VAL A 33 4.85 11.23 0.74
CA VAL A 33 4.03 10.05 0.42
C VAL A 33 4.85 8.78 0.58
N VAL A 34 4.27 7.80 1.25
CA VAL A 34 4.86 6.47 1.44
C VAL A 34 3.93 5.42 0.88
N VAL A 35 4.37 4.68 -0.14
CA VAL A 35 3.60 3.56 -0.70
C VAL A 35 4.17 2.24 -0.17
N VAL A 36 3.34 1.47 0.53
CA VAL A 36 3.68 0.15 1.04
C VAL A 36 3.02 -0.94 0.22
N ARG A 37 3.52 -2.19 0.32
CA ARG A 37 2.98 -3.37 -0.38
C ARG A 37 2.95 -3.24 -1.90
N CYS A 38 4.04 -2.73 -2.48
CA CYS A 38 4.13 -2.54 -3.93
C CYS A 38 4.05 -3.85 -4.73
N GLU A 39 4.32 -4.98 -4.09
CA GLU A 39 4.13 -6.30 -4.67
C GLU A 39 2.66 -6.60 -5.04
N GLY A 40 1.71 -6.01 -4.31
CA GLY A 40 0.27 -6.20 -4.51
C GLY A 40 -0.38 -5.20 -5.48
N ILE A 41 0.43 -4.38 -6.17
CA ILE A 41 -0.05 -3.47 -7.21
C ILE A 41 -0.42 -4.28 -8.45
N ASN A 42 -1.48 -3.87 -9.12
CA ASN A 42 -2.06 -4.53 -10.28
C ASN A 42 -1.77 -3.78 -11.58
N ILE A 43 -1.64 -4.54 -12.66
CA ILE A 43 -1.62 -4.02 -14.03
C ILE A 43 -2.78 -4.67 -14.78
N SER A 44 -3.55 -3.88 -15.52
CA SER A 44 -4.64 -4.38 -16.33
C SER A 44 -4.13 -5.30 -17.46
N GLY A 45 -4.98 -6.26 -17.83
CA GLY A 45 -4.70 -7.23 -18.87
C GLY A 45 -4.01 -8.50 -18.38
N ASN A 46 -3.88 -9.45 -19.30
CA ASN A 46 -3.32 -10.76 -19.01
C ASN A 46 -1.84 -10.68 -18.60
N PHE A 47 -1.44 -11.57 -17.69
CA PHE A 47 -0.08 -11.72 -17.20
C PHE A 47 0.94 -11.89 -18.33
N TYR A 48 0.64 -12.77 -19.30
CA TYR A 48 1.55 -13.06 -20.41
C TYR A 48 1.88 -11.81 -21.25
N ARG A 49 0.85 -11.01 -21.56
CA ARG A 49 1.02 -9.75 -22.30
C ARG A 49 1.90 -8.75 -21.53
N ASN A 50 1.65 -8.61 -20.23
CA ASN A 50 2.42 -7.69 -19.39
C ASN A 50 3.87 -8.18 -19.20
N LYS A 51 4.09 -9.49 -19.19
CA LYS A 51 5.43 -10.10 -19.20
C LYS A 51 6.18 -9.78 -20.48
N LEU A 52 5.54 -9.91 -21.64
CA LEU A 52 6.15 -9.58 -22.94
C LEU A 52 6.52 -8.10 -23.03
N LYS A 53 5.65 -7.19 -22.57
CA LYS A 53 5.97 -5.75 -22.50
C LYS A 53 7.20 -5.48 -21.64
N TYR A 54 7.29 -6.12 -20.47
CA TYR A 54 8.45 -5.97 -19.60
C TYR A 54 9.72 -6.61 -20.20
N LEU A 55 9.59 -7.75 -20.90
CA LEU A 55 10.70 -8.38 -21.63
C LEU A 55 11.24 -7.49 -22.74
N ALA A 56 10.37 -6.84 -23.51
CA ALA A 56 10.78 -5.87 -24.52
C ALA A 56 11.54 -4.70 -23.91
N PHE A 57 11.12 -4.21 -22.74
CA PHE A 57 11.85 -3.17 -22.02
C PHE A 57 13.27 -3.62 -21.63
N LEU A 58 13.45 -4.86 -21.19
CA LEU A 58 14.78 -5.38 -20.80
C LEU A 58 15.76 -5.57 -21.94
N ARG A 59 15.26 -5.76 -23.16
CA ARG A 59 16.12 -5.83 -24.34
C ARG A 59 16.78 -4.49 -24.65
N LYS A 60 16.21 -3.37 -24.15
CA LYS A 60 16.79 -2.03 -24.33
C LYS A 60 18.07 -1.92 -23.50
N ARG A 61 19.22 -1.92 -24.16
CA ARG A 61 20.55 -1.71 -23.57
C ARG A 61 21.37 -0.80 -24.48
N MET A 62 22.33 -0.08 -23.92
CA MET A 62 23.35 0.60 -24.72
C MET A 62 24.25 -0.48 -25.35
N ASN A 63 24.52 -0.38 -26.66
CA ASN A 63 25.31 -1.39 -27.36
C ASN A 63 26.79 -1.32 -26.97
N THR A 64 27.33 -0.11 -26.82
CA THR A 64 28.75 0.14 -26.49
C THR A 64 29.10 -0.28 -25.07
N ASN A 65 28.44 0.30 -24.06
CA ASN A 65 28.63 -0.06 -22.66
C ASN A 65 27.28 -0.21 -21.94
N PRO A 66 26.81 -1.45 -21.72
CA PRO A 66 25.54 -1.73 -21.06
C PRO A 66 25.41 -1.11 -19.66
N SER A 67 26.52 -0.90 -18.95
CA SER A 67 26.52 -0.34 -17.59
C SER A 67 26.15 1.14 -17.54
N ARG A 68 26.38 1.90 -18.63
CA ARG A 68 25.95 3.30 -18.79
C ARG A 68 24.53 3.44 -19.35
N GLY A 69 23.94 2.32 -19.77
CA GLY A 69 22.62 2.27 -20.39
C GLY A 69 21.46 2.38 -19.41
N PRO A 70 20.23 2.15 -19.88
CA PRO A 70 19.04 2.17 -19.04
C PRO A 70 19.08 1.10 -17.93
N TYR A 71 18.95 1.52 -16.67
CA TYR A 71 18.88 0.59 -15.55
C TYR A 71 17.52 -0.12 -15.45
N HIS A 72 17.59 -1.45 -15.41
CA HIS A 72 16.44 -2.34 -15.34
C HIS A 72 16.16 -2.80 -13.90
N PHE A 73 15.41 -2.00 -13.15
CA PHE A 73 15.03 -2.39 -11.80
C PHE A 73 14.14 -3.65 -11.79
N ARG A 74 14.38 -4.52 -10.79
CA ARG A 74 13.68 -5.82 -10.62
C ARG A 74 12.71 -5.86 -9.44
N ALA A 75 12.83 -4.96 -8.47
CA ALA A 75 11.98 -4.95 -7.28
C ALA A 75 10.64 -4.24 -7.59
N PRO A 76 9.47 -4.79 -7.18
CA PRO A 76 8.14 -4.20 -7.40
C PRO A 76 8.09 -2.70 -7.04
N SER A 77 8.61 -2.38 -5.86
CA SER A 77 8.84 -1.03 -5.36
C SER A 77 9.60 -0.11 -6.33
N ARG A 78 10.71 -0.58 -6.90
CA ARG A 78 11.54 0.20 -7.82
C ARG A 78 10.90 0.39 -9.19
N ILE A 79 10.03 -0.51 -9.63
CA ILE A 79 9.25 -0.30 -10.86
C ILE A 79 8.20 0.76 -10.63
N PHE A 80 7.49 0.68 -9.50
CA PHE A 80 6.54 1.71 -9.12
C PHE A 80 7.23 3.08 -9.04
N TRP A 81 8.39 3.14 -8.37
CA TRP A 81 9.21 4.35 -8.30
C TRP A 81 9.64 4.86 -9.69
N ARG A 82 10.04 3.96 -10.60
CA ARG A 82 10.41 4.34 -11.97
C ARG A 82 9.22 4.87 -12.77
N THR A 83 8.02 4.32 -12.58
CA THR A 83 6.79 4.81 -13.19
C THR A 83 6.47 6.22 -12.68
N VAL A 84 6.53 6.46 -11.36
CA VAL A 84 6.31 7.79 -10.78
C VAL A 84 7.39 8.79 -11.25
N ARG A 85 8.66 8.38 -11.28
CA ARG A 85 9.77 9.20 -11.83
C ARG A 85 9.53 9.58 -13.29
N GLY A 86 8.94 8.69 -14.10
CA GLY A 86 8.58 8.99 -15.49
C GLY A 86 7.47 10.04 -15.63
N MET A 87 6.66 10.24 -14.59
CA MET A 87 5.59 11.24 -14.54
C MET A 87 6.03 12.56 -13.89
N LEU A 88 7.28 12.65 -13.41
CA LEU A 88 7.83 13.83 -12.75
C LEU A 88 8.93 14.49 -13.61
N PRO A 89 9.11 15.82 -13.56
CA PRO A 89 10.20 16.53 -14.21
C PRO A 89 11.53 16.32 -13.45
N HIS A 90 11.96 15.06 -13.32
CA HIS A 90 13.04 14.59 -12.44
C HIS A 90 14.45 15.07 -12.81
N LYS A 91 14.63 15.71 -13.97
CA LYS A 91 15.88 16.37 -14.33
C LYS A 91 16.04 17.73 -13.64
N THR A 92 14.94 18.35 -13.21
CA THR A 92 14.94 19.64 -12.49
C THR A 92 15.15 19.44 -11.00
N LYS A 93 15.68 20.45 -10.31
CA LYS A 93 15.82 20.46 -8.83
C LYS A 93 14.46 20.25 -8.13
N ARG A 94 13.39 20.89 -8.63
CA ARG A 94 12.02 20.71 -8.12
C ARG A 94 11.55 19.25 -8.22
N GLY A 95 11.82 18.59 -9.35
CA GLY A 95 11.46 17.20 -9.57
C GLY A 95 12.28 16.21 -8.74
N GLN A 96 13.55 16.53 -8.46
CA GLN A 96 14.39 15.76 -7.55
C GLN A 96 13.86 15.85 -6.12
N ALA A 97 13.62 17.07 -5.62
CA ALA A 97 13.00 17.29 -4.30
C ALA A 97 11.62 16.61 -4.16
N ALA A 98 10.86 16.53 -5.25
CA ALA A 98 9.64 15.73 -5.31
C ALA A 98 9.96 14.24 -5.10
N LEU A 99 10.87 13.64 -5.86
CA LEU A 99 11.23 12.23 -5.69
C LEU A 99 11.73 11.89 -4.29
N ASP A 100 12.42 12.80 -3.61
CA ASP A 100 12.93 12.59 -2.24
C ASP A 100 11.81 12.50 -1.20
N ARG A 101 10.66 13.12 -1.47
CA ARG A 101 9.45 13.02 -0.62
C ARG A 101 8.73 11.68 -0.78
N LEU A 102 9.00 10.91 -1.84
CA LEU A 102 8.38 9.63 -2.13
C LEU A 102 9.21 8.47 -1.55
N LYS A 103 8.62 7.67 -0.66
CA LYS A 103 9.20 6.39 -0.22
C LYS A 103 8.33 5.22 -0.69
N VAL A 104 8.98 4.14 -1.12
CA VAL A 104 8.29 3.00 -1.74
C VAL A 104 8.86 1.71 -1.18
N PHE A 105 8.00 0.82 -0.69
CA PHE A 105 8.41 -0.42 -0.04
C PHE A 105 7.67 -1.65 -0.58
N ASP A 106 8.39 -2.77 -0.62
CA ASP A 106 7.82 -4.11 -0.79
C ASP A 106 7.51 -4.67 0.61
N GLY A 107 6.27 -5.11 0.82
CA GLY A 107 5.73 -5.42 2.14
C GLY A 107 5.48 -4.17 2.99
N ILE A 108 5.42 -4.36 4.32
CA ILE A 108 5.21 -3.28 5.29
C ILE A 108 6.35 -3.30 6.33
N PRO A 109 7.34 -2.40 6.22
CA PRO A 109 8.39 -2.29 7.21
C PRO A 109 7.91 -1.54 8.48
N PRO A 110 8.54 -1.74 9.65
CA PRO A 110 8.34 -0.84 10.79
C PRO A 110 8.94 0.51 10.39
N PRO A 111 8.36 1.69 10.70
CA PRO A 111 7.25 2.01 11.60
C PRO A 111 5.85 2.07 10.93
N TYR A 112 5.72 1.73 9.64
CA TYR A 112 4.47 1.89 8.88
C TYR A 112 3.41 0.81 9.15
N ASP A 113 3.78 -0.29 9.80
CA ASP A 113 2.88 -1.39 10.14
C ASP A 113 1.78 -0.97 11.14
N LYS A 114 2.15 -0.13 12.12
CA LYS A 114 1.25 0.40 13.15
C LYS A 114 0.47 1.63 12.67
N LYS A 115 0.81 2.21 11.52
CA LYS A 115 0.16 3.41 10.99
C LYS A 115 -1.08 3.04 10.17
N LYS A 116 -2.11 3.89 10.23
CA LYS A 116 -3.29 3.78 9.36
C LYS A 116 -2.83 3.96 7.91
N ARG A 117 -3.22 3.02 7.06
CA ARG A 117 -2.91 3.03 5.63
C ARG A 117 -4.15 3.49 4.88
N MET A 118 -3.96 4.48 4.03
CA MET A 118 -5.01 5.03 3.19
C MET A 118 -5.04 4.29 1.85
N VAL A 119 -6.22 4.32 1.23
CA VAL A 119 -6.50 3.74 -0.08
C VAL A 119 -6.89 4.87 -1.00
N VAL A 120 -6.60 4.73 -2.29
CA VAL A 120 -6.98 5.70 -3.32
C VAL A 120 -8.11 5.09 -4.16
N PRO A 121 -9.40 5.43 -3.89
CA PRO A 121 -10.54 4.81 -4.58
C PRO A 121 -10.44 4.97 -6.10
N ALA A 122 -9.95 6.12 -6.56
CA ALA A 122 -9.76 6.39 -7.97
C ALA A 122 -8.75 5.47 -8.69
N ALA A 123 -7.91 4.77 -7.95
CA ALA A 123 -6.93 3.83 -8.50
C ALA A 123 -7.23 2.36 -8.19
N LEU A 124 -8.28 2.05 -7.42
CA LEU A 124 -8.61 0.67 -7.06
C LEU A 124 -9.08 -0.15 -8.27
N LYS A 125 -8.52 -1.37 -8.44
CA LYS A 125 -8.93 -2.34 -9.46
C LYS A 125 -10.45 -2.55 -9.46
N VAL A 126 -11.03 -2.82 -8.29
CA VAL A 126 -12.45 -3.18 -8.15
C VAL A 126 -13.38 -2.08 -8.65
N VAL A 127 -13.02 -0.82 -8.43
CA VAL A 127 -13.81 0.34 -8.87
C VAL A 127 -13.59 0.62 -10.36
N ARG A 128 -12.39 0.32 -10.86
CA ARG A 128 -11.90 0.84 -12.14
C ARG A 128 -11.89 -0.15 -13.29
N LEU A 129 -12.03 -1.44 -13.03
CA LEU A 129 -12.06 -2.47 -14.06
C LEU A 129 -13.32 -3.30 -13.93
N LYS A 130 -13.90 -3.70 -15.07
CA LYS A 130 -14.97 -4.69 -15.12
C LYS A 130 -14.49 -6.01 -14.49
N PRO A 131 -15.31 -6.71 -13.69
CA PRO A 131 -14.91 -7.95 -13.01
C PRO A 131 -14.36 -9.03 -13.94
N THR A 132 -14.86 -9.12 -15.18
CA THR A 132 -14.48 -10.12 -16.19
C THR A 132 -13.09 -9.90 -16.79
N ARG A 133 -12.46 -8.73 -16.56
CA ARG A 133 -11.16 -8.42 -17.17
C ARG A 133 -10.02 -9.05 -16.36
N LYS A 134 -9.16 -9.79 -17.07
CA LYS A 134 -7.91 -10.34 -16.51
C LYS A 134 -7.00 -9.21 -16.01
N VAL A 135 -6.36 -9.44 -14.88
CA VAL A 135 -5.42 -8.53 -14.22
C VAL A 135 -4.21 -9.33 -13.79
N SER A 136 -3.04 -8.72 -13.88
CA SER A 136 -1.80 -9.29 -13.37
C SER A 136 -1.28 -8.50 -12.17
N GLU A 137 -0.98 -9.19 -11.08
CA GLU A 137 -0.22 -8.60 -9.99
C GLU A 137 1.22 -8.31 -10.42
N LEU A 138 1.85 -7.31 -9.80
CA LEU A 138 3.25 -6.99 -10.03
C LEU A 138 4.07 -8.21 -9.61
N GLN A 139 3.87 -8.76 -8.42
CA GLN A 139 4.75 -9.80 -7.82
C GLN A 139 5.09 -11.02 -8.71
N PRO A 140 4.13 -11.70 -9.37
CA PRO A 140 4.44 -12.88 -10.19
C PRO A 140 5.26 -12.56 -11.44
N LEU A 141 5.22 -11.31 -11.95
CA LEU A 141 6.01 -10.89 -13.12
C LEU A 141 7.52 -10.94 -12.83
N TRP A 142 7.89 -10.80 -11.56
CA TRP A 142 9.28 -10.66 -11.11
C TRP A 142 9.89 -11.94 -10.54
N ARG A 143 9.08 -12.76 -9.87
CA ARG A 143 9.55 -13.93 -9.09
C ARG A 143 10.24 -14.99 -9.95
N ARG A 144 9.90 -15.10 -11.25
CA ARG A 144 10.42 -16.14 -12.16
C ARG A 144 11.86 -15.91 -12.64
N ARG A 145 12.52 -14.82 -12.22
CA ARG A 145 13.80 -14.36 -12.82
C ARG A 145 15.00 -14.31 -11.86
N GLY A 146 15.06 -15.23 -10.90
CA GLY A 146 16.29 -15.55 -10.14
C GLY A 146 16.56 -14.74 -8.87
N ARG A 147 15.72 -13.76 -8.51
CA ARG A 147 15.91 -12.99 -7.27
C ARG A 147 15.23 -13.69 -6.09
N LYS A 148 16.02 -14.22 -5.15
CA LYS A 148 15.52 -14.74 -3.87
C LYS A 148 14.74 -13.64 -3.14
N ARG A 149 13.53 -13.95 -2.63
CA ARG A 149 12.83 -13.03 -1.72
C ARG A 149 13.70 -12.85 -0.47
N PRO A 150 13.89 -11.64 0.06
CA PRO A 150 14.37 -11.54 1.44
C PRO A 150 13.33 -12.25 2.33
N LYS A 151 13.80 -13.20 3.16
CA LYS A 151 12.96 -14.03 4.06
C LYS A 151 12.04 -13.19 4.97
N SER A 152 12.38 -11.91 5.18
CA SER A 152 11.66 -10.93 6.01
C SER A 152 10.24 -10.57 5.54
N ILE A 153 9.92 -10.69 4.24
CA ILE A 153 8.59 -10.31 3.71
C ILE A 153 7.55 -11.42 3.92
N THR A 154 7.97 -12.68 3.88
CA THR A 154 7.09 -13.85 4.06
C THR A 154 6.74 -14.10 5.53
N GLY A 155 7.65 -13.79 6.45
CA GLY A 155 7.46 -14.06 7.90
C GLY A 155 6.56 -13.07 8.66
N ARG A 156 6.22 -11.89 8.11
CA ARG A 156 5.46 -10.86 8.85
C ARG A 156 3.94 -10.97 8.77
N LYS A 157 3.39 -11.72 7.81
CA LYS A 157 1.92 -11.86 7.67
C LYS A 157 1.28 -12.61 8.85
N SER A 158 2.03 -13.44 9.57
CA SER A 158 1.58 -14.13 10.78
C SER A 158 1.50 -13.19 11.98
N SER A 159 2.52 -12.34 12.21
CA SER A 159 2.56 -11.41 13.34
C SER A 159 1.48 -10.32 13.29
N SER A 160 1.12 -9.81 12.11
CA SER A 160 0.08 -8.78 11.95
C SER A 160 -1.33 -9.28 12.29
N ARG A 161 -1.61 -10.59 12.09
CA ARG A 161 -2.91 -11.20 12.45
C ARG A 161 -3.10 -11.25 13.97
N GLY A 162 -2.02 -11.50 14.72
CA GLY A 162 -2.03 -11.50 16.19
C GLY A 162 -2.40 -10.12 16.76
N TYR A 163 -1.82 -9.04 16.22
CA TYR A 163 -2.15 -7.68 16.65
C TYR A 163 -3.60 -7.30 16.33
N GLY A 164 -4.09 -7.60 15.12
CA GLY A 164 -5.47 -7.32 14.73
C GLY A 164 -6.51 -8.07 15.57
N ASN A 165 -6.24 -9.34 15.88
CA ASN A 165 -7.11 -10.13 16.77
C ASN A 165 -7.08 -9.61 18.21
N ARG A 166 -5.92 -9.17 18.71
CA ARG A 166 -5.81 -8.53 20.04
C ARG A 166 -6.63 -7.24 20.11
N LEU A 167 -6.51 -6.37 19.10
CA LEU A 167 -7.24 -5.10 19.05
C LEU A 167 -8.76 -5.31 18.98
N LYS A 168 -9.22 -6.31 18.21
CA LYS A 168 -10.63 -6.69 18.15
C LYS A 168 -11.15 -7.19 19.50
N ARG A 169 -10.35 -8.00 20.22
CA ARG A 169 -10.70 -8.48 21.56
C ARG A 169 -10.79 -7.33 22.56
N THR A 170 -9.84 -6.39 22.55
CA THR A 170 -9.87 -5.22 23.44
C THR A 170 -11.02 -4.27 23.11
N TRP A 171 -11.35 -4.08 21.83
CA TRP A 171 -12.50 -3.28 21.42
C TRP A 171 -13.83 -3.93 21.82
N ARG A 172 -13.98 -5.25 21.65
CA ARG A 172 -15.16 -5.98 22.12
C ARG A 172 -15.33 -5.86 23.64
N ARG A 173 -14.25 -6.01 24.40
CA ARG A 173 -14.25 -5.82 25.87
C ARG A 173 -14.69 -4.42 26.26
N LYS A 174 -14.13 -3.38 25.65
CA LYS A 174 -14.56 -1.99 25.89
C LYS A 174 -16.05 -1.79 25.57
N LEU A 175 -16.55 -2.31 24.45
CA LEU A 175 -17.97 -2.21 24.10
C LEU A 175 -18.86 -2.92 25.13
N THR A 176 -18.49 -4.11 25.60
CA THR A 176 -19.24 -4.83 26.64
C THR A 176 -19.18 -4.11 27.99
N ASP A 177 -18.03 -3.53 28.34
CA ASP A 177 -17.86 -2.78 29.59
C ASP A 177 -18.67 -1.48 29.55
N THR A 178 -18.68 -0.76 28.42
CA THR A 178 -19.53 0.42 28.20
C THR A 178 -21.01 0.07 28.25
N GLN A 179 -21.43 -1.06 27.65
CA GLN A 179 -22.82 -1.53 27.76
C GLN A 179 -23.19 -1.97 29.17
N ARG A 180 -22.23 -2.48 29.96
CA ARG A 180 -22.43 -2.88 31.35
C ARG A 180 -22.53 -1.67 32.28
N SER A 181 -21.73 -0.64 32.04
CA SER A 181 -21.78 0.63 32.80
C SER A 181 -22.98 1.50 32.42
N SER A 182 -23.55 1.33 31.24
CA SER A 182 -24.75 2.03 30.78
C SER A 182 -26.05 1.29 31.10
N ARG A 183 -26.01 0.16 31.82
CA ARG A 183 -27.23 -0.49 32.31
C ARG A 183 -27.82 0.39 33.41
N PRO A 184 -29.10 0.78 33.32
CA PRO A 184 -29.77 1.40 34.45
C PRO A 184 -29.63 0.47 35.65
N THR A 185 -29.12 0.98 36.77
CA THR A 185 -29.28 0.29 38.05
C THR A 185 -30.74 0.43 38.41
N ASP A 186 -31.52 -0.65 38.34
CA ASP A 186 -32.91 -0.66 38.80
C ASP A 186 -32.93 -0.37 40.31
N SER A 187 -33.03 0.90 40.67
CA SER A 187 -33.32 1.36 42.02
C SER A 187 -34.83 1.38 42.21
N TRP A 188 -35.45 0.20 42.18
CA TRP A 188 -36.71 -0.01 42.87
C TRP A 188 -36.37 -0.59 44.24
N SER A 189 -36.07 0.29 45.18
CA SER A 189 -36.13 -0.01 46.60
C SER A 189 -37.54 -0.52 46.92
N GLU A 190 -37.63 -1.75 47.40
CA GLU A 190 -38.83 -2.35 47.95
C GLU A 190 -39.49 -1.36 48.94
N PRO A 191 -40.76 -0.95 48.77
CA PRO A 191 -41.47 -0.27 49.84
C PRO A 191 -41.75 -1.31 50.92
N ASN A 192 -41.24 -1.05 52.13
CA ASN A 192 -41.52 -1.78 53.35
C ASN A 192 -42.99 -2.22 53.40
N LYS A 193 -43.22 -3.54 53.42
CA LYS A 193 -44.46 -4.09 53.95
C LYS A 193 -44.46 -3.78 55.45
N THR A 194 -45.03 -2.64 55.82
CA THR A 194 -45.49 -2.43 57.18
C THR A 194 -46.71 -3.31 57.38
N ASP A 195 -46.54 -4.27 58.28
CA ASP A 195 -47.61 -5.08 58.85
C ASP A 195 -48.75 -4.18 59.38
N CYS A 196 -49.97 -4.50 58.95
CA CYS A 196 -51.23 -4.20 59.64
C CYS A 196 -52.09 -5.47 59.57
#